data_AF-A0A1D6KW81-F1
#
_entry.id   AF-A0A1D6KW81-F1
#
_cell.length_a   1.000
_cell.length_b   1.000
_cell.length_c   1.000
_cell.angle_alpha   90.00
_cell.angle_beta   90.00
_cell.angle_gamma   90.00
#
_symmetry.space_group_name_H-M   'P 1'
#
loop_
_entity.id
_entity.type
_entity.pdbx_description
1 polymer ?
#
loop_
_entity_poly.entity_id
_entity_poly.type
_entity_poly.pdbx_seq_one_letter_code
_entity_poly.pdbx_strand_id
1 'polypeptide(L)'
;MENTKPCSDFGMIMADLESENPVTNVAAMNRASELIAEGKLPEPQLLRRLISCLASNLEKPDHESAVKRKVHLTLEAIREAITSNRVNIESPARGEALHAIWCCFMDEGLRCLRQHESMVRMWTVQDQLAAVKTLCATFRRSPVNIKNIRCVTTFAALMLSPYTTVARACEDALLSLPSIPGFAFAIARAYCHIIIAMPPESSPEISSAAAVLGRLNQISMATVEGDHRGFGDLAMDVLGDALANRNLPVRKKALNLVASLLTPRNVCDVLGLLNSELVVAASANLQIEYRQMLEKAIRECHSAHPGSILEFTLDPKYAVFTDCIRYTMDIMNSNPLLRVQLLKGLLRMLRHVRSPPVCAAAVWIISVFSESPVEVDDAIAALSCLFKDLLDRRKIEKQILGSEMEDEYVLPTEYYGVTTARGAQGERQQRPWLVEMDELLFVRIGLTRQADGSYDIASSSKQSSSSARHADRPPSLELTDNLAFLVHSGDSLLADFVQDMLSELVVKAQSCSESV
;
A
#
# COMPACT_ATOMS: atom_id res chain seq x y z
N MET A 1 -8.71 -51.14 -55.57
CA MET A 1 -9.78 -50.99 -54.55
C MET A 1 -10.10 -49.53 -54.48
N GLU A 2 -11.37 -49.20 -54.67
CA GLU A 2 -11.89 -47.85 -54.86
C GLU A 2 -11.41 -46.89 -53.78
N ASN A 3 -10.95 -45.72 -54.21
CA ASN A 3 -10.77 -44.55 -53.35
C ASN A 3 -12.15 -44.11 -52.86
N THR A 4 -12.71 -44.83 -51.88
CA THR A 4 -13.84 -44.35 -51.08
C THR A 4 -13.41 -43.04 -50.45
N LYS A 5 -14.00 -41.96 -50.96
CA LYS A 5 -13.75 -40.57 -50.59
C LYS A 5 -13.57 -40.46 -49.06
N PRO A 6 -12.36 -40.13 -48.54
CA PRO A 6 -12.14 -39.94 -47.11
C PRO A 6 -13.01 -38.81 -46.51
N CYS A 7 -13.58 -37.96 -47.36
CA CYS A 7 -14.57 -36.94 -46.99
C CYS A 7 -15.83 -37.50 -46.27
N SER A 8 -16.22 -38.77 -46.49
CA SER A 8 -17.48 -39.29 -45.91
C SER A 8 -17.38 -39.65 -44.43
N ASP A 9 -16.24 -40.19 -43.98
CA ASP A 9 -16.07 -40.66 -42.60
C ASP A 9 -16.08 -39.50 -41.59
N PHE A 10 -15.31 -38.44 -41.86
CA PHE A 10 -15.30 -37.26 -40.98
C PHE A 10 -16.63 -36.50 -41.00
N GLY A 11 -17.36 -36.54 -42.12
CA GLY A 11 -18.71 -35.99 -42.21
C GLY A 11 -19.66 -36.64 -41.21
N MET A 12 -19.68 -37.98 -41.16
CA MET A 12 -20.49 -38.74 -40.21
C MET A 12 -20.05 -38.52 -38.76
N ILE A 13 -18.74 -38.52 -38.50
CA ILE A 13 -18.19 -38.25 -37.16
C ILE A 13 -18.66 -36.89 -36.62
N MET A 14 -18.70 -35.85 -37.46
CA MET A 14 -19.18 -34.53 -37.01
C MET A 14 -20.67 -34.53 -36.70
N ALA A 15 -21.50 -35.19 -37.51
CA ALA A 15 -22.93 -35.32 -37.25
C ALA A 15 -23.18 -36.06 -35.91
N ASP A 16 -22.41 -37.11 -35.65
CA ASP A 16 -22.48 -37.84 -34.39
C ASP A 16 -22.01 -37.00 -33.20
N LEU A 17 -20.94 -36.19 -33.34
CA LEU A 17 -20.45 -35.25 -32.32
C LEU A 17 -21.42 -34.09 -32.04
N GLU A 18 -22.21 -33.69 -33.03
CA GLU A 18 -23.23 -32.65 -32.90
C GLU A 18 -24.49 -33.19 -32.18
N SER A 19 -24.60 -34.51 -32.00
CA SER A 19 -25.73 -35.12 -31.29
C SER A 19 -25.75 -34.79 -29.78
N GLU A 20 -26.95 -34.79 -29.20
CA GLU A 20 -27.13 -34.62 -27.76
C GLU A 20 -26.81 -35.89 -26.95
N ASN A 21 -26.57 -37.02 -27.61
CA ASN A 21 -26.33 -38.29 -26.93
C ASN A 21 -24.83 -38.47 -26.61
N PRO A 22 -24.43 -38.59 -25.32
CA PRO A 22 -23.03 -38.71 -24.95
C PRO A 22 -22.37 -40.00 -25.44
N VAL A 23 -23.15 -41.08 -25.62
CA VAL A 23 -22.62 -42.37 -26.09
C VAL A 23 -22.20 -42.30 -27.56
N THR A 24 -23.03 -41.68 -28.40
CA THR A 24 -22.69 -41.43 -29.82
C THR A 24 -21.51 -40.47 -29.94
N ASN A 25 -21.47 -39.44 -29.10
CA ASN A 25 -20.33 -38.51 -29.02
C ASN A 25 -19.02 -39.26 -28.72
N VAL A 26 -19.00 -40.15 -27.71
CA VAL A 26 -17.80 -40.93 -27.37
C VAL A 26 -17.41 -41.90 -28.49
N ALA A 27 -18.38 -42.55 -29.15
CA ALA A 27 -18.11 -43.42 -30.29
C ALA A 27 -17.48 -42.65 -31.47
N ALA A 28 -18.00 -41.46 -31.76
CA ALA A 28 -17.45 -40.58 -32.79
C ALA A 28 -16.02 -40.11 -32.46
N MET A 29 -15.75 -39.77 -31.20
CA MET A 29 -14.39 -39.43 -30.75
C MET A 29 -13.41 -40.60 -30.87
N ASN A 30 -13.83 -41.82 -30.55
CA ASN A 30 -13.02 -43.03 -30.75
C ASN A 30 -12.66 -43.18 -32.23
N ARG A 31 -13.67 -43.14 -33.12
CA ARG A 31 -13.47 -43.27 -34.56
C ARG A 31 -12.58 -42.16 -35.12
N ALA A 32 -12.72 -40.94 -34.64
CA ALA A 32 -11.84 -39.83 -34.99
C ALA A 32 -10.39 -40.11 -34.58
N SER A 33 -10.17 -40.51 -33.31
CA SER A 33 -8.84 -40.84 -32.80
C SER A 33 -8.18 -42.00 -33.56
N GLU A 34 -8.94 -43.03 -33.94
CA GLU A 34 -8.48 -44.15 -34.76
C GLU A 34 -8.02 -43.69 -36.15
N LEU A 35 -8.83 -42.90 -36.87
CA LEU A 35 -8.46 -42.35 -38.17
C LEU A 35 -7.21 -41.46 -38.09
N ILE A 36 -7.10 -40.64 -37.04
CA ILE A 36 -5.94 -39.79 -36.82
C ILE A 36 -4.68 -40.63 -36.54
N ALA A 37 -4.80 -41.70 -35.75
CA ALA A 37 -3.70 -42.63 -35.49
C ALA A 37 -3.22 -43.34 -36.77
N GLU A 38 -4.12 -43.64 -37.70
CA GLU A 38 -3.81 -44.13 -39.05
C GLU A 38 -3.17 -43.08 -39.97
N GLY A 39 -2.98 -41.85 -39.49
CA GLY A 39 -2.40 -40.74 -40.25
C GLY A 39 -3.38 -40.02 -41.18
N LYS A 40 -4.69 -40.28 -41.05
CA LYS A 40 -5.74 -39.60 -41.82
C LYS A 40 -6.22 -38.38 -41.05
N LEU A 41 -6.09 -37.21 -41.66
CA LEU A 41 -6.59 -35.96 -41.09
C LEU A 41 -7.59 -35.32 -42.05
N PRO A 42 -8.68 -34.70 -41.55
CA PRO A 42 -9.68 -34.10 -42.40
C PRO A 42 -9.12 -32.89 -43.17
N GLU A 43 -9.77 -32.55 -44.29
CA GLU A 43 -9.47 -31.31 -45.04
C GLU A 43 -9.54 -30.08 -44.11
N PRO A 44 -8.78 -29.00 -44.38
CA PRO A 44 -8.65 -27.86 -43.46
C PRO A 44 -9.99 -27.27 -42.95
N GLN A 45 -11.01 -27.21 -43.80
CA GLN A 45 -12.35 -26.73 -43.42
C GLN A 45 -13.05 -27.69 -42.45
N LEU A 46 -12.96 -28.99 -42.73
CA LEU A 46 -13.52 -30.05 -41.89
C LEU A 46 -12.75 -30.19 -40.57
N LEU A 47 -11.44 -29.94 -40.57
CA LEU A 47 -10.63 -29.92 -39.36
C LEU A 47 -11.07 -28.81 -38.39
N ARG A 48 -11.32 -27.60 -38.91
CA ARG A 48 -11.86 -26.49 -38.10
C ARG A 48 -13.21 -26.85 -37.51
N ARG A 49 -14.09 -27.46 -38.31
CA ARG A 49 -15.40 -27.91 -37.84
C ARG A 49 -15.29 -29.00 -36.79
N LEU A 50 -14.43 -30.00 -36.99
CA LEU A 50 -14.16 -31.06 -36.01
C LEU A 50 -13.69 -30.48 -34.67
N ILE A 51 -12.73 -29.56 -34.68
CA ILE A 51 -12.26 -28.87 -33.47
C ILE A 51 -13.41 -28.11 -32.80
N SER A 52 -14.26 -27.43 -33.59
CA SER A 52 -15.44 -26.74 -33.06
C SER A 52 -16.47 -27.67 -32.43
N CYS A 53 -16.75 -28.83 -33.04
CA CYS A 53 -17.67 -29.84 -32.49
C CYS A 53 -17.11 -30.42 -31.19
N LEU A 54 -15.81 -30.71 -31.14
CA LEU A 54 -15.12 -31.16 -29.93
C LEU A 54 -15.19 -30.09 -28.83
N ALA A 55 -14.92 -28.83 -29.16
CA ALA A 55 -15.04 -27.71 -28.24
C ALA A 55 -16.44 -27.57 -27.65
N SER A 56 -17.48 -27.66 -28.49
CA SER A 56 -18.89 -27.64 -28.05
C SER A 56 -19.19 -28.76 -27.04
N ASN A 57 -18.64 -29.96 -27.25
CA ASN A 57 -18.82 -31.08 -26.33
C ASN A 57 -18.10 -30.91 -24.98
N LEU A 58 -17.07 -30.07 -24.90
CA LEU A 58 -16.43 -29.68 -23.64
C LEU A 58 -17.27 -28.66 -22.85
N GLU A 59 -18.05 -27.83 -23.54
CA GLU A 59 -18.88 -26.80 -22.93
C GLU A 59 -20.17 -27.34 -22.30
N LYS A 60 -20.67 -28.50 -22.77
CA LYS A 60 -21.88 -29.15 -22.25
C LYS A 60 -21.72 -29.50 -20.75
N PRO A 61 -22.59 -28.99 -19.85
CA PRO A 61 -22.47 -29.20 -18.41
C PRO A 61 -22.79 -30.64 -17.98
N ASP A 62 -23.73 -31.29 -18.67
CA ASP A 62 -24.24 -32.64 -18.33
C ASP A 62 -23.30 -33.78 -18.75
N HIS A 63 -22.27 -33.45 -19.54
CA HIS A 63 -21.29 -34.43 -19.98
C HIS A 63 -20.38 -34.86 -18.83
N GLU A 64 -20.40 -36.17 -18.54
CA GLU A 64 -19.54 -36.79 -17.55
C GLU A 64 -18.05 -36.53 -17.81
N SER A 65 -17.25 -36.61 -16.74
CA SER A 65 -15.79 -36.43 -16.80
C SER A 65 -15.12 -37.35 -17.82
N ALA A 66 -15.70 -38.53 -18.10
CA ALA A 66 -15.25 -39.46 -19.11
C ALA A 66 -15.34 -38.89 -20.53
N VAL A 67 -16.45 -38.23 -20.88
CA VAL A 67 -16.65 -37.61 -22.21
C VAL A 67 -15.65 -36.47 -22.41
N LYS A 68 -15.50 -35.60 -21.41
CA LYS A 68 -14.55 -34.48 -21.46
C LYS A 68 -13.10 -34.96 -21.59
N ARG A 69 -12.73 -36.01 -20.84
CA ARG A 69 -11.42 -36.67 -20.98
C ARG A 69 -11.22 -37.20 -22.39
N LYS A 70 -12.25 -37.77 -23.01
CA LYS A 70 -12.17 -38.30 -24.36
C LYS A 70 -11.98 -37.21 -25.40
N VAL A 71 -12.71 -36.10 -25.28
CA VAL A 71 -12.49 -34.91 -26.12
C VAL A 71 -11.05 -34.43 -26.01
N HIS A 72 -10.52 -34.35 -24.79
CA HIS A 72 -9.15 -33.90 -24.55
C HIS A 72 -8.12 -34.78 -25.29
N LEU A 73 -8.26 -36.10 -25.17
CA LEU A 73 -7.39 -37.06 -25.87
C LEU A 73 -7.50 -36.94 -27.39
N THR A 74 -8.71 -36.74 -27.93
CA THR A 74 -8.89 -36.54 -29.37
C THR A 74 -8.25 -35.24 -29.86
N LEU A 75 -8.42 -34.12 -29.13
CA LEU A 75 -7.75 -32.85 -29.45
C LEU A 75 -6.22 -32.96 -29.38
N GLU A 76 -5.70 -33.70 -28.40
CA GLU A 76 -4.27 -33.95 -28.26
C GLU A 76 -3.72 -34.81 -29.41
N ALA A 77 -4.44 -35.84 -29.82
CA ALA A 77 -4.10 -36.65 -30.99
C ALA A 77 -4.07 -35.80 -32.27
N ILE A 78 -5.05 -34.90 -32.46
CA ILE A 78 -5.05 -33.94 -33.58
C ILE A 78 -3.80 -33.05 -33.51
N ARG A 79 -3.51 -32.48 -32.34
CA ARG A 79 -2.33 -31.61 -32.14
C ARG A 79 -1.04 -32.36 -32.51
N GLU A 80 -0.88 -33.58 -32.01
CA GLU A 80 0.32 -34.40 -32.26
C GLU A 80 0.48 -34.76 -33.75
N ALA A 81 -0.62 -35.13 -34.43
CA ALA A 81 -0.62 -35.42 -35.85
C ALA A 81 -0.22 -34.20 -36.69
N ILE A 82 -0.68 -33.00 -36.31
CA ILE A 82 -0.29 -31.74 -36.96
C ILE A 82 1.19 -31.41 -36.68
N THR A 83 1.65 -31.54 -35.44
CA THR A 83 3.03 -31.16 -35.06
C THR A 83 4.08 -32.10 -35.63
N SER A 84 3.80 -33.41 -35.67
CA SER A 84 4.69 -34.44 -36.24
C SER A 84 4.83 -34.36 -37.77
N ASN A 85 4.17 -33.39 -38.41
CA ASN A 85 4.18 -33.17 -39.86
C ASN A 85 3.80 -34.42 -40.66
N ARG A 86 3.01 -35.32 -40.06
CA ARG A 86 2.53 -36.55 -40.73
C ARG A 86 1.64 -36.26 -41.93
N VAL A 87 1.15 -35.02 -42.07
CA VAL A 87 0.20 -34.61 -43.10
C VAL A 87 0.58 -33.25 -43.68
N ASN A 88 0.49 -33.12 -45.01
CA ASN A 88 0.84 -31.92 -45.76
C ASN A 88 -0.29 -30.87 -45.68
N ILE A 89 -0.46 -30.25 -44.50
CA ILE A 89 -1.40 -29.14 -44.29
C ILE A 89 -0.68 -27.83 -44.61
N GLU A 90 -1.33 -26.94 -45.37
CA GLU A 90 -0.79 -25.61 -45.65
C GLU A 90 -0.47 -24.84 -44.34
N SER A 91 0.67 -24.14 -44.34
CA SER A 91 1.20 -23.41 -43.17
C SER A 91 0.18 -22.57 -42.39
N PRO A 92 -0.68 -21.71 -43.02
CA PRO A 92 -1.66 -20.92 -42.28
C PRO A 92 -2.75 -21.78 -41.63
N ALA A 93 -3.27 -22.78 -42.33
CA ALA A 93 -4.30 -23.67 -41.81
C ALA A 93 -3.80 -24.49 -40.61
N ARG A 94 -2.52 -24.92 -40.66
CA ARG A 94 -1.84 -25.58 -39.54
C ARG A 94 -1.78 -24.66 -38.31
N GLY A 95 -1.37 -23.40 -38.50
CA GLY A 95 -1.32 -22.41 -37.42
C GLY A 95 -2.68 -22.16 -36.78
N GLU A 96 -3.72 -21.98 -37.61
CA GLU A 96 -5.09 -21.76 -37.14
C GLU A 96 -5.65 -22.96 -36.37
N ALA A 97 -5.42 -24.19 -36.84
CA ALA A 97 -5.88 -25.40 -36.15
C ALA A 97 -5.20 -25.58 -34.79
N LEU A 98 -3.88 -25.39 -34.72
CA LEU A 98 -3.13 -25.45 -33.45
C LEU A 98 -3.58 -24.37 -32.48
N HIS A 99 -3.84 -23.16 -32.97
CA HIS A 99 -4.37 -22.07 -32.16
C HIS A 99 -5.79 -22.38 -31.64
N ALA A 100 -6.67 -22.93 -32.47
CA ALA A 100 -8.01 -23.33 -32.08
C ALA A 100 -7.98 -24.41 -30.97
N ILE A 101 -7.13 -25.43 -31.11
CA ILE A 101 -6.94 -26.47 -30.08
C ILE A 101 -6.43 -25.86 -28.77
N TRP A 102 -5.44 -24.96 -28.86
CA TRP A 102 -4.93 -24.25 -27.69
C TRP A 102 -6.03 -23.44 -26.98
N CYS A 103 -6.86 -22.70 -27.74
CA CYS A 103 -8.01 -21.99 -27.21
C CYS A 103 -8.99 -22.93 -26.49
N CYS A 104 -9.29 -24.10 -27.06
CA CYS A 104 -10.18 -25.09 -26.44
C CYS A 104 -9.65 -25.53 -25.07
N PHE A 105 -8.37 -25.90 -24.97
CA PHE A 105 -7.78 -26.31 -23.69
C PHE A 105 -7.72 -25.18 -22.67
N MET A 106 -7.48 -23.97 -23.13
CA MET A 106 -7.48 -22.77 -22.29
C MET A 106 -8.87 -22.47 -21.71
N ASP A 107 -9.90 -22.50 -22.55
CA ASP A 107 -11.28 -22.21 -22.14
C ASP A 107 -11.82 -23.31 -21.19
N GLU A 108 -11.43 -24.57 -21.42
CA GLU A 108 -11.66 -25.69 -20.49
C GLU A 108 -10.98 -25.45 -19.15
N GLY A 109 -9.67 -25.19 -19.15
CA GLY A 109 -8.91 -24.97 -17.93
C GLY A 109 -9.47 -23.81 -17.11
N LEU A 110 -9.85 -22.72 -17.78
CA LEU A 110 -10.50 -21.58 -17.14
C LEU A 110 -11.86 -21.96 -16.54
N ARG A 111 -12.65 -22.79 -17.21
CA ARG A 111 -13.93 -23.27 -16.68
C ARG A 111 -13.74 -24.15 -15.45
N CYS A 112 -12.76 -25.06 -15.46
CA CYS A 112 -12.40 -25.88 -14.30
C CYS A 112 -11.98 -25.02 -13.11
N LEU A 113 -11.12 -24.02 -13.33
CA LEU A 113 -10.70 -23.06 -12.30
C LEU A 113 -11.91 -22.31 -11.71
N ARG A 114 -12.84 -21.90 -12.59
CA ARG A 114 -14.05 -21.19 -12.17
C ARG A 114 -15.04 -22.07 -11.40
N GLN A 115 -14.99 -23.39 -11.52
CA GLN A 115 -15.86 -24.32 -10.79
C GLN A 115 -15.28 -24.72 -9.43
N HIS A 116 -13.96 -24.68 -9.28
CA HIS A 116 -13.25 -25.21 -8.11
C HIS A 116 -12.33 -24.18 -7.44
N GLU A 117 -12.62 -22.88 -7.59
CA GLU A 117 -11.83 -21.75 -7.09
C GLU A 117 -11.28 -21.95 -5.67
N SER A 118 -12.16 -22.28 -4.71
CA SER A 118 -11.79 -22.43 -3.30
C SER A 118 -10.88 -23.63 -3.03
N MET A 119 -10.83 -24.58 -3.96
CA MET A 119 -10.13 -25.86 -3.81
C MET A 119 -8.81 -25.91 -4.58
N VAL A 120 -8.49 -24.89 -5.39
CA VAL A 120 -7.27 -24.86 -6.22
C VAL A 120 -6.00 -25.04 -5.39
N ARG A 121 -5.97 -24.54 -4.14
CA ARG A 121 -4.84 -24.72 -3.21
C ARG A 121 -4.64 -26.16 -2.73
N MET A 122 -5.66 -27.01 -2.84
CA MET A 122 -5.60 -28.43 -2.49
C MET A 122 -5.19 -29.31 -3.67
N TRP A 123 -5.06 -28.75 -4.87
CA TRP A 123 -4.63 -29.50 -6.03
C TRP A 123 -3.15 -29.87 -5.95
N THR A 124 -2.74 -30.82 -6.78
CA THR A 124 -1.33 -31.20 -6.88
C THR A 124 -0.48 -30.03 -7.38
N VAL A 125 0.83 -30.06 -7.10
CA VAL A 125 1.79 -29.05 -7.58
C VAL A 125 1.68 -28.85 -9.09
N GLN A 126 1.55 -29.95 -9.85
CA GLN A 126 1.48 -29.92 -11.30
C GLN A 126 0.21 -29.23 -11.80
N ASP A 127 -0.94 -29.51 -11.16
CA ASP A 127 -2.22 -28.90 -11.52
C ASP A 127 -2.26 -27.41 -11.16
N GLN A 128 -1.65 -27.03 -10.02
CA GLN A 128 -1.51 -25.62 -9.65
C GLN A 128 -0.61 -24.86 -10.63
N LEU A 129 0.51 -25.43 -11.06
CA LEU A 129 1.37 -24.80 -12.08
C LEU A 129 0.67 -24.71 -13.44
N ALA A 130 -0.14 -25.70 -13.81
CA ALA A 130 -0.97 -25.63 -15.00
C ALA A 130 -2.02 -24.52 -14.88
N ALA A 131 -2.66 -24.38 -13.70
CA ALA A 131 -3.60 -23.32 -13.39
C ALA A 131 -2.97 -21.92 -13.54
N VAL A 132 -1.77 -21.71 -13.00
CA VAL A 132 -1.02 -20.45 -13.14
C VAL A 132 -0.80 -20.14 -14.62
N LYS A 133 -0.29 -21.10 -15.40
CA LYS A 133 -0.06 -20.92 -16.85
C LYS A 133 -1.35 -20.56 -17.59
N THR A 134 -2.46 -21.25 -17.30
CA THR A 134 -3.77 -20.98 -17.88
C THR A 134 -4.28 -19.60 -17.49
N LEU A 135 -4.14 -19.17 -16.24
CA LEU A 135 -4.53 -17.82 -15.82
C LEU A 135 -3.70 -16.75 -16.53
N CYS A 136 -2.37 -16.91 -16.59
CA CYS A 136 -1.48 -15.95 -17.25
C CYS A 136 -1.79 -15.82 -18.74
N ALA A 137 -1.97 -16.94 -19.44
CA ALA A 137 -2.35 -16.92 -20.85
C ALA A 137 -3.75 -16.29 -21.04
N THR A 138 -4.69 -16.54 -20.12
CA THR A 138 -6.03 -15.92 -20.13
C THR A 138 -5.96 -14.40 -19.97
N PHE A 139 -5.14 -13.90 -19.03
CA PHE A 139 -4.96 -12.47 -18.80
C PHE A 139 -4.29 -11.77 -19.98
N ARG A 140 -3.32 -12.41 -20.65
CA ARG A 140 -2.68 -11.86 -21.85
C ARG A 140 -3.61 -11.84 -23.06
N ARG A 141 -4.45 -12.88 -23.23
CA ARG A 141 -5.37 -13.00 -24.37
C ARG A 141 -6.50 -11.98 -24.32
N SER A 142 -7.08 -11.75 -23.14
CA SER A 142 -8.17 -10.81 -22.98
C SER A 142 -8.00 -10.01 -21.68
N PRO A 143 -7.62 -8.72 -21.78
CA PRO A 143 -7.56 -7.82 -20.64
C PRO A 143 -8.91 -7.62 -19.95
N VAL A 144 -10.03 -8.10 -20.52
CA VAL A 144 -11.32 -8.10 -19.83
C VAL A 144 -11.32 -9.12 -18.68
N ASN A 145 -10.61 -10.25 -18.83
CA ASN A 145 -10.51 -11.28 -17.78
C ASN A 145 -9.74 -10.82 -16.54
N ILE A 146 -8.93 -9.77 -16.67
CA ILE A 146 -8.27 -9.10 -15.55
C ILE A 146 -9.29 -8.50 -14.57
N LYS A 147 -10.49 -8.14 -15.04
CA LYS A 147 -11.59 -7.65 -14.20
C LYS A 147 -12.46 -8.78 -13.65
N ASN A 148 -12.25 -10.03 -14.10
CA ASN A 148 -13.03 -11.15 -13.62
C ASN A 148 -12.58 -11.51 -12.20
N ILE A 149 -13.44 -11.19 -11.22
CA ILE A 149 -13.20 -11.42 -9.79
C ILE A 149 -12.69 -12.84 -9.56
N ARG A 150 -13.32 -13.85 -10.18
CA ARG A 150 -12.98 -15.25 -9.98
C ARG A 150 -11.57 -15.61 -10.43
N CYS A 151 -11.11 -15.04 -11.54
CA CYS A 151 -9.76 -15.28 -12.04
C CYS A 151 -8.72 -14.61 -11.13
N VAL A 152 -9.00 -13.39 -10.68
CA VAL A 152 -8.14 -12.61 -9.79
C VAL A 152 -8.01 -13.30 -8.43
N THR A 153 -9.12 -13.72 -7.83
CA THR A 153 -9.14 -14.43 -6.54
C THR A 153 -8.47 -15.79 -6.64
N THR A 154 -8.67 -16.54 -7.74
CA THR A 154 -7.95 -17.80 -7.98
C THR A 154 -6.43 -17.58 -8.07
N PHE A 155 -6.00 -16.54 -8.80
CA PHE A 155 -4.59 -16.20 -8.91
C PHE A 155 -4.00 -15.77 -7.54
N ALA A 156 -4.72 -14.95 -6.78
CA ALA A 156 -4.32 -14.56 -5.43
C ALA A 156 -4.25 -15.75 -4.46
N ALA A 157 -5.16 -16.72 -4.58
CA ALA A 157 -5.13 -17.96 -3.81
C ALA A 157 -3.91 -18.82 -4.15
N LEU A 158 -3.51 -18.87 -5.42
CA LEU A 158 -2.30 -19.57 -5.89
C LEU A 158 -1.01 -18.90 -5.40
N MET A 159 -0.97 -17.57 -5.26
CA MET A 159 0.15 -16.87 -4.61
C MET A 159 0.34 -17.29 -3.14
N LEU A 160 -0.72 -17.77 -2.51
CA LEU A 160 -0.73 -18.29 -1.14
C LEU A 160 -0.71 -19.83 -1.12
N SER A 161 -0.25 -20.46 -2.20
CA SER A 161 -0.06 -21.90 -2.27
C SER A 161 0.91 -22.37 -1.18
N PRO A 162 0.69 -23.55 -0.57
CA PRO A 162 1.66 -24.16 0.33
C PRO A 162 2.95 -24.59 -0.38
N TYR A 163 2.96 -24.62 -1.72
CA TYR A 163 4.12 -25.00 -2.51
C TYR A 163 4.89 -23.77 -2.96
N THR A 164 6.09 -23.57 -2.43
CA THR A 164 6.97 -22.43 -2.77
C THR A 164 7.25 -22.33 -4.28
N THR A 165 7.27 -23.45 -5.00
CA THR A 165 7.42 -23.47 -6.46
C THR A 165 6.24 -22.82 -7.19
N VAL A 166 5.02 -23.00 -6.69
CA VAL A 166 3.80 -22.39 -7.25
C VAL A 166 3.75 -20.91 -6.88
N ALA A 167 4.06 -20.56 -5.64
CA ALA A 167 4.11 -19.17 -5.19
C ALA A 167 5.10 -18.36 -6.04
N ARG A 168 6.34 -18.84 -6.20
CA ARG A 168 7.34 -18.21 -7.08
C ARG A 168 6.89 -18.11 -8.53
N ALA A 169 6.27 -19.16 -9.07
CA ALA A 169 5.73 -19.11 -10.43
C ALA A 169 4.65 -18.02 -10.59
N CYS A 170 3.85 -17.77 -9.54
CA CYS A 170 2.89 -16.66 -9.52
C CYS A 170 3.59 -15.30 -9.40
N GLU A 171 4.65 -15.19 -8.60
CA GLU A 171 5.45 -13.96 -8.48
C GLU A 171 6.09 -13.59 -9.82
N ASP A 172 6.78 -14.53 -10.45
CA ASP A 172 7.38 -14.37 -11.78
C ASP A 172 6.31 -14.02 -12.82
N ALA A 173 5.17 -14.71 -12.77
CA ALA A 173 4.04 -14.44 -13.63
C ALA A 173 3.51 -13.02 -13.43
N LEU A 174 3.28 -12.60 -12.19
CA LEU A 174 2.77 -11.28 -11.84
C LEU A 174 3.68 -10.21 -12.41
N LEU A 175 5.00 -10.35 -12.26
CA LEU A 175 6.00 -9.44 -12.82
C LEU A 175 6.02 -9.46 -14.37
N SER A 176 5.85 -10.63 -14.99
CA SER A 176 5.82 -10.78 -16.45
C SER A 176 4.55 -10.27 -17.14
N LEU A 177 3.45 -10.13 -16.40
CA LEU A 177 2.18 -9.67 -16.95
C LEU A 177 2.24 -8.17 -17.26
N PRO A 178 1.41 -7.66 -18.20
CA PRO A 178 1.33 -6.22 -18.46
C PRO A 178 0.99 -5.43 -17.19
N SER A 179 1.66 -4.29 -16.98
CA SER A 179 1.48 -3.44 -15.80
C SER A 179 0.18 -2.64 -15.90
N ILE A 180 -0.94 -3.32 -15.64
CA ILE A 180 -2.29 -2.72 -15.65
C ILE A 180 -2.66 -2.39 -14.20
N PRO A 181 -2.83 -1.10 -13.83
CA PRO A 181 -3.08 -0.69 -12.44
C PRO A 181 -4.27 -1.39 -11.80
N GLY A 182 -5.42 -1.41 -12.49
CA GLY A 182 -6.64 -2.05 -11.97
C GLY A 182 -6.48 -3.54 -11.68
N PHE A 183 -5.61 -4.24 -12.41
CA PHE A 183 -5.30 -5.65 -12.14
C PHE A 183 -4.52 -5.83 -10.85
N ALA A 184 -3.48 -5.02 -10.66
CA ALA A 184 -2.62 -5.12 -9.49
C ALA A 184 -3.38 -4.77 -8.22
N PHE A 185 -4.24 -3.73 -8.24
CA PHE A 185 -5.12 -3.42 -7.12
C PHE A 185 -6.11 -4.55 -6.84
N ALA A 186 -6.68 -5.17 -7.88
CA ALA A 186 -7.61 -6.27 -7.70
C ALA A 186 -6.92 -7.51 -7.09
N ILE A 187 -5.71 -7.85 -7.55
CA ILE A 187 -4.89 -8.92 -6.97
C ILE A 187 -4.51 -8.59 -5.53
N ALA A 188 -4.05 -7.37 -5.27
CA ALA A 188 -3.65 -6.95 -3.93
C ALA A 188 -4.83 -7.02 -2.96
N ARG A 189 -6.01 -6.52 -3.36
CA ARG A 189 -7.24 -6.63 -2.58
C ARG A 189 -7.59 -8.09 -2.28
N ALA A 190 -7.63 -8.95 -3.31
CA ALA A 190 -7.94 -10.36 -3.13
C ALA A 190 -6.90 -11.06 -2.23
N TYR A 191 -5.62 -10.76 -2.41
CA TYR A 191 -4.53 -11.30 -1.60
C TYR A 191 -4.66 -10.90 -0.13
N CYS A 192 -4.89 -9.61 0.15
CA CYS A 192 -5.10 -9.11 1.51
C CYS A 192 -6.31 -9.78 2.17
N HIS A 193 -7.46 -9.87 1.48
CA HIS A 193 -8.64 -10.56 2.01
C HIS A 193 -8.35 -12.03 2.35
N ILE A 194 -7.69 -12.76 1.46
CA ILE A 194 -7.35 -14.18 1.72
C ILE A 194 -6.39 -14.26 2.92
N ILE A 195 -5.38 -13.39 2.99
CA ILE A 195 -4.43 -13.35 4.11
C ILE A 195 -5.11 -13.10 5.46
N ILE A 196 -6.10 -12.22 5.49
CA ILE A 196 -6.87 -11.87 6.69
C ILE A 196 -7.80 -13.02 7.09
N ALA A 197 -8.40 -13.70 6.12
CA ALA A 197 -9.27 -14.85 6.36
C ALA A 197 -8.51 -16.13 6.80
N MET A 198 -7.21 -16.21 6.52
CA MET A 198 -6.39 -17.38 6.83
C MET A 198 -6.11 -17.51 8.35
N PRO A 199 -5.97 -18.74 8.87
CA PRO A 199 -5.63 -18.97 10.28
C PRO A 199 -4.31 -18.30 10.67
N PRO A 200 -4.17 -17.77 11.89
CA PRO A 200 -2.96 -17.04 12.31
C PRO A 200 -1.71 -17.92 12.36
N GLU A 201 -1.86 -19.23 12.56
CA GLU A 201 -0.75 -20.20 12.53
C GLU A 201 -0.20 -20.45 11.13
N SER A 202 -0.96 -20.09 10.09
CA SER A 202 -0.42 -20.07 8.75
C SER A 202 0.39 -18.78 8.59
N SER A 203 1.72 -18.92 8.58
CA SER A 203 2.61 -17.87 8.12
C SER A 203 2.71 -17.97 6.59
N PRO A 204 1.86 -17.26 5.80
CA PRO A 204 2.17 -17.15 4.38
C PRO A 204 3.51 -16.44 4.24
N GLU A 205 4.36 -16.96 3.35
CA GLU A 205 5.71 -16.46 3.13
C GLU A 205 5.68 -14.96 2.80
N ILE A 206 6.49 -14.18 3.54
CA ILE A 206 6.68 -12.72 3.40
C ILE A 206 7.02 -12.33 1.94
N SER A 207 7.65 -13.25 1.20
CA SER A 207 8.03 -13.09 -0.22
C SER A 207 6.85 -12.76 -1.13
N SER A 208 5.71 -13.44 -0.95
CA SER A 208 4.53 -13.20 -1.79
C SER A 208 3.95 -11.79 -1.56
N ALA A 209 4.00 -11.29 -0.33
CA ALA A 209 3.57 -9.93 -0.02
C ALA A 209 4.52 -8.91 -0.66
N ALA A 210 5.84 -9.17 -0.61
CA ALA A 210 6.83 -8.33 -1.26
C ALA A 210 6.65 -8.28 -2.78
N ALA A 211 6.24 -9.37 -3.44
CA ALA A 211 5.94 -9.38 -4.87
C ALA A 211 4.69 -8.53 -5.21
N VAL A 212 3.62 -8.65 -4.41
CA VAL A 212 2.39 -7.86 -4.58
C VAL A 212 2.66 -6.37 -4.35
N LEU A 213 3.30 -6.03 -3.23
CA LEU A 213 3.68 -4.66 -2.89
C LEU A 213 4.69 -4.08 -3.89
N GLY A 214 5.67 -4.88 -4.30
CA GLY A 214 6.65 -4.51 -5.33
C GLY A 214 5.97 -4.19 -6.67
N ARG A 215 4.93 -4.96 -7.04
CA ARG A 215 4.13 -4.67 -8.23
C ARG A 215 3.31 -3.39 -8.09
N LEU A 216 2.73 -3.12 -6.91
CA LEU A 216 2.04 -1.85 -6.64
C LEU A 216 3.02 -0.67 -6.71
N ASN A 217 4.22 -0.80 -6.16
CA ASN A 217 5.26 0.22 -6.21
C ASN A 217 5.74 0.50 -7.65
N GLN A 218 5.92 -0.54 -8.47
CA GLN A 218 6.24 -0.37 -9.90
C GLN A 218 5.17 0.44 -10.65
N ILE A 219 3.89 0.21 -10.33
CA ILE A 219 2.78 0.95 -10.94
C ILE A 219 2.78 2.39 -10.45
N SER A 220 3.01 2.62 -9.16
CA SER A 220 3.14 3.96 -8.58
C SER A 220 4.28 4.76 -9.23
N MET A 221 5.44 4.14 -9.47
CA MET A 221 6.59 4.80 -10.10
C MET A 221 6.41 5.03 -11.61
N ALA A 222 5.70 4.15 -12.31
CA ALA A 222 5.54 4.23 -13.76
C ALA A 222 4.54 5.30 -14.21
N THR A 223 3.61 5.70 -13.33
CA THR A 223 2.66 6.78 -13.60
C THR A 223 3.28 8.11 -13.20
N VAL A 224 3.37 9.05 -14.15
CA VAL A 224 3.91 10.43 -13.97
C VAL A 224 3.26 11.16 -12.80
N GLU A 225 2.02 10.79 -12.49
CA GLU A 225 1.34 11.12 -11.25
C GLU A 225 1.35 9.84 -10.40
N GLY A 226 2.23 9.73 -9.41
CA GLY A 226 2.37 8.58 -8.49
C GLY A 226 1.17 8.39 -7.56
N ASP A 227 -0.04 8.54 -8.10
CA ASP A 227 -1.19 9.11 -7.42
C ASP A 227 -2.47 8.36 -7.80
N HIS A 228 -2.38 7.03 -7.79
CA HIS A 228 -3.53 6.22 -8.09
C HIS A 228 -4.47 6.21 -6.87
N ARG A 229 -5.66 6.81 -7.01
CA ARG A 229 -6.80 6.73 -6.05
C ARG A 229 -7.02 5.31 -5.47
N GLY A 230 -6.62 4.29 -6.23
CA GLY A 230 -6.66 2.89 -5.84
C GLY A 230 -5.86 2.52 -4.58
N PHE A 231 -4.76 3.21 -4.24
CA PHE A 231 -4.05 2.96 -2.98
C PHE A 231 -4.88 3.37 -1.77
N GLY A 232 -5.58 4.51 -1.86
CA GLY A 232 -6.51 4.95 -0.83
C GLY A 232 -7.65 3.95 -0.66
N ASP A 233 -8.34 3.62 -1.75
CA ASP A 233 -9.44 2.65 -1.72
C ASP A 233 -8.99 1.29 -1.13
N LEU A 234 -7.82 0.78 -1.55
CA LEU A 234 -7.27 -0.49 -1.05
C LEU A 234 -6.89 -0.42 0.44
N ALA A 235 -6.21 0.63 0.88
CA ALA A 235 -5.81 0.79 2.28
C ALA A 235 -7.05 0.88 3.19
N MET A 236 -8.08 1.60 2.76
CA MET A 236 -9.32 1.76 3.51
C MET A 236 -10.14 0.47 3.58
N ASP A 237 -10.19 -0.31 2.49
CA ASP A 237 -10.86 -1.62 2.49
C ASP A 237 -10.16 -2.59 3.46
N VAL A 238 -8.82 -2.68 3.39
CA VAL A 238 -8.03 -3.56 4.26
C VAL A 238 -8.12 -3.12 5.72
N LEU A 239 -8.15 -1.81 5.98
CA LEU A 239 -8.35 -1.27 7.32
C LEU A 239 -9.75 -1.60 7.85
N GLY A 240 -10.80 -1.43 7.04
CA GLY A 240 -12.17 -1.79 7.42
C GLY A 240 -12.28 -3.25 7.86
N ASP A 241 -11.69 -4.16 7.09
CA ASP A 241 -11.59 -5.58 7.44
C ASP A 241 -10.80 -5.82 8.72
N ALA A 242 -9.69 -5.10 8.92
CA ALA A 242 -8.88 -5.19 10.12
C ALA A 242 -9.67 -4.81 11.37
N LEU A 243 -10.40 -3.70 11.32
CA LEU A 243 -11.16 -3.18 12.45
C LEU A 243 -12.37 -4.09 12.77
N ALA A 244 -13.07 -4.58 11.73
CA ALA A 244 -14.23 -5.46 11.89
C ALA A 244 -13.89 -6.85 12.48
N ASN A 245 -12.66 -7.35 12.28
CA ASN A 245 -12.25 -8.67 12.76
C ASN A 245 -12.16 -8.71 14.29
N ARG A 246 -12.52 -9.82 14.97
CA ARG A 246 -12.39 -9.93 16.44
C ARG A 246 -11.08 -10.59 16.91
N ASN A 247 -10.32 -11.18 16.00
CA ASN A 247 -9.12 -11.96 16.31
C ASN A 247 -7.88 -11.04 16.28
N LEU A 248 -7.23 -10.84 17.45
CA LEU A 248 -6.08 -9.94 17.60
C LEU A 248 -4.90 -10.26 16.66
N PRO A 249 -4.42 -11.52 16.56
CA PRO A 249 -3.42 -11.91 15.56
C PRO A 249 -3.76 -11.47 14.13
N VAL A 250 -5.03 -11.63 13.73
CA VAL A 250 -5.49 -11.25 12.38
C VAL A 250 -5.50 -9.73 12.24
N ARG A 251 -5.98 -8.99 13.25
CA ARG A 251 -5.92 -7.52 13.27
C ARG A 251 -4.50 -7.01 13.08
N LYS A 252 -3.55 -7.56 13.84
CA LYS A 252 -2.12 -7.17 13.77
C LYS A 252 -1.57 -7.36 12.36
N LYS A 253 -1.86 -8.52 11.75
CA LYS A 253 -1.45 -8.84 10.39
C LYS A 253 -2.03 -7.86 9.37
N ALA A 254 -3.31 -7.53 9.51
CA ALA A 254 -4.00 -6.60 8.63
C ALA A 254 -3.48 -5.16 8.78
N LEU A 255 -3.22 -4.69 10.01
CA LEU A 255 -2.65 -3.36 10.27
C LEU A 255 -1.25 -3.22 9.69
N ASN A 256 -0.41 -4.25 9.79
CA ASN A 256 0.90 -4.26 9.13
C ASN A 256 0.78 -4.14 7.60
N LEU A 257 -0.25 -4.75 6.99
CA LEU A 257 -0.53 -4.58 5.56
C LEU A 257 -0.96 -3.14 5.24
N VAL A 258 -1.86 -2.55 6.04
CA VAL A 258 -2.27 -1.14 5.89
C VAL A 258 -1.06 -0.22 5.93
N ALA A 259 -0.13 -0.42 6.87
CA ALA A 259 1.10 0.38 6.99
C ALA A 259 1.93 0.37 5.69
N SER A 260 2.02 -0.78 5.00
CA SER A 260 2.70 -0.90 3.71
C SER A 260 1.96 -0.32 2.51
N LEU A 261 0.69 0.06 2.68
CA LEU A 261 -0.16 0.68 1.65
C LEU A 261 -0.31 2.19 1.87
N LEU A 262 0.37 2.75 2.86
CA LEU A 262 0.31 4.18 3.18
C LEU A 262 1.00 5.01 2.10
N THR A 263 0.32 6.07 1.73
CA THR A 263 0.77 7.12 0.81
C THR A 263 0.49 8.47 1.48
N PRO A 264 1.14 9.56 1.06
CA PRO A 264 0.89 10.88 1.62
C PRO A 264 -0.57 11.35 1.50
N ARG A 265 -1.38 10.74 0.62
CA ARG A 265 -2.79 11.10 0.41
C ARG A 265 -3.80 10.30 1.22
N ASN A 266 -3.53 9.01 1.47
CA ASN A 266 -4.47 8.16 2.21
C ASN A 266 -4.14 8.06 3.69
N VAL A 267 -2.92 8.46 4.10
CA VAL A 267 -2.51 8.40 5.51
C VAL A 267 -3.45 9.20 6.40
N CYS A 268 -4.01 10.31 5.89
CA CYS A 268 -4.99 11.14 6.58
C CYS A 268 -6.41 10.59 6.62
N ASP A 269 -6.74 9.58 5.83
CA ASP A 269 -8.00 8.85 6.02
C ASP A 269 -7.79 7.68 6.99
N VAL A 270 -6.66 6.98 6.84
CA VAL A 270 -6.27 5.81 7.65
C VAL A 270 -6.07 6.18 9.12
N LEU A 271 -5.28 7.21 9.41
CA LEU A 271 -5.05 7.68 10.77
C LEU A 271 -6.35 8.15 11.44
N GLY A 272 -7.32 8.67 10.67
CA GLY A 272 -8.59 9.15 11.21
C GLY A 272 -9.45 8.02 11.71
N LEU A 273 -9.53 6.95 10.92
CA LEU A 273 -10.19 5.73 11.34
C LEU A 273 -9.48 5.06 12.52
N LEU A 274 -8.15 5.02 12.53
CA LEU A 274 -7.38 4.45 13.65
C LEU A 274 -7.60 5.25 14.95
N ASN A 275 -7.56 6.58 14.91
CA ASN A 275 -7.82 7.44 16.06
C ASN A 275 -9.26 7.29 16.56
N SER A 276 -10.24 7.30 15.64
CA SER A 276 -11.65 7.08 15.99
C SER A 276 -11.84 5.72 16.67
N GLU A 277 -11.21 4.67 16.15
CA GLU A 277 -11.28 3.34 16.74
C GLU A 277 -10.59 3.28 18.10
N LEU A 278 -9.46 3.99 18.29
CA LEU A 278 -8.77 4.05 19.58
C LEU A 278 -9.64 4.70 20.65
N VAL A 279 -10.34 5.79 20.33
CA VAL A 279 -11.30 6.46 21.23
C VAL A 279 -12.45 5.53 21.59
N VAL A 280 -12.99 4.80 20.61
CA VAL A 280 -14.04 3.78 20.84
C VAL A 280 -13.50 2.65 21.72
N ALA A 281 -12.28 2.18 21.49
CA ALA A 281 -11.66 1.10 22.25
C ALA A 281 -11.31 1.51 23.70
N ALA A 282 -10.95 2.77 23.91
CA ALA A 282 -10.73 3.34 25.24
C ALA A 282 -12.06 3.43 26.00
N SER A 283 -13.07 4.08 25.42
CA SER A 283 -14.38 4.28 26.05
C SER A 283 -15.14 2.96 26.32
N ALA A 284 -15.04 1.98 25.42
CA ALA A 284 -15.68 0.68 25.58
C ALA A 284 -14.89 -0.31 26.47
N ASN A 285 -13.79 0.13 27.09
CA ASN A 285 -12.92 -0.73 27.90
C ASN A 285 -12.48 -2.04 27.19
N LEU A 286 -12.18 -1.96 25.90
CA LEU A 286 -11.66 -3.09 25.13
C LEU A 286 -10.28 -3.54 25.65
N GLN A 287 -9.82 -4.71 25.19
CA GLN A 287 -8.54 -5.30 25.61
C GLN A 287 -7.38 -4.29 25.49
N ILE A 288 -6.54 -4.20 26.54
CA ILE A 288 -5.35 -3.32 26.57
C ILE A 288 -4.44 -3.60 25.37
N GLU A 289 -4.25 -4.88 25.04
CA GLU A 289 -3.46 -5.31 23.86
C GLU A 289 -3.99 -4.72 22.55
N TYR A 290 -5.30 -4.54 22.41
CA TYR A 290 -5.88 -3.95 21.22
C TYR A 290 -5.57 -2.45 21.13
N ARG A 291 -5.69 -1.71 22.24
CA ARG A 291 -5.34 -0.29 22.28
C ARG A 291 -3.87 -0.06 21.96
N GLN A 292 -2.98 -0.83 22.58
CA GLN A 292 -1.54 -0.79 22.29
C GLN A 292 -1.23 -1.11 20.82
N MET A 293 -2.00 -2.01 20.21
CA MET A 293 -1.87 -2.31 18.78
C MET A 293 -2.28 -1.14 17.89
N LEU A 294 -3.39 -0.47 18.20
CA LEU A 294 -3.84 0.73 17.50
C LEU A 294 -2.85 1.89 17.65
N GLU A 295 -2.38 2.15 18.88
CA GLU A 295 -1.36 3.16 19.15
C GLU A 295 -0.07 2.88 18.37
N LYS A 296 0.36 1.61 18.29
CA LYS A 296 1.51 1.24 17.48
C LYS A 296 1.28 1.51 15.99
N ALA A 297 0.11 1.16 15.46
CA ALA A 297 -0.23 1.41 14.06
C ALA A 297 -0.27 2.94 13.76
N ILE A 298 -0.79 3.74 14.69
CA ILE A 298 -0.78 5.21 14.61
C ILE A 298 0.67 5.73 14.57
N ARG A 299 1.53 5.25 15.47
CA ARG A 299 2.96 5.61 15.47
C ARG A 299 3.66 5.21 14.17
N GLU A 300 3.35 4.04 13.62
CA GLU A 300 3.88 3.60 12.33
C GLU A 300 3.43 4.53 11.20
N CYS A 301 2.15 4.93 11.16
CA CYS A 301 1.64 5.90 10.19
C CYS A 301 2.34 7.27 10.31
N HIS A 302 2.51 7.76 11.53
CA HIS A 302 3.24 8.99 11.83
C HIS A 302 4.71 8.90 11.39
N SER A 303 5.37 7.78 11.64
CA SER A 303 6.77 7.57 11.23
C SER A 303 6.93 7.50 9.70
N ALA A 304 5.94 6.93 9.01
CA ALA A 304 5.95 6.79 7.55
C ALA A 304 5.68 8.13 6.83
N HIS A 305 4.77 8.94 7.38
CA HIS A 305 4.36 10.22 6.79
C HIS A 305 4.25 11.30 7.88
N PRO A 306 5.36 11.81 8.44
CA PRO A 306 5.31 12.72 9.58
C PRO A 306 4.53 14.02 9.31
N GLY A 307 4.49 14.49 8.06
CA GLY A 307 3.70 15.67 7.67
C GLY A 307 2.18 15.49 7.87
N SER A 308 1.67 14.26 7.89
CA SER A 308 0.23 13.95 8.02
C SER A 308 -0.32 14.12 9.43
N ILE A 309 0.55 14.17 10.45
CA ILE A 309 0.19 14.42 11.87
C ILE A 309 -0.66 15.70 12.01
N LEU A 310 -0.45 16.66 11.11
CA LEU A 310 -1.10 17.96 11.11
C LEU A 310 -2.58 17.89 10.73
N GLU A 311 -3.02 16.91 9.97
CA GLU A 311 -4.45 16.77 9.68
C GLU A 311 -5.24 16.17 10.84
N PHE A 312 -4.62 15.57 11.86
CA PHE A 312 -5.35 14.99 13.00
C PHE A 312 -5.38 15.82 14.26
N THR A 313 -4.58 16.88 14.29
CA THR A 313 -4.76 17.95 15.25
C THR A 313 -5.97 18.84 14.92
N LEU A 314 -6.92 18.37 14.08
CA LEU A 314 -8.20 19.03 13.73
C LEU A 314 -9.07 19.43 14.92
N ASP A 315 -8.72 19.03 16.14
CA ASP A 315 -9.29 19.66 17.31
C ASP A 315 -8.97 21.18 17.26
N PRO A 316 -9.98 22.06 17.27
CA PRO A 316 -9.78 23.51 17.23
C PRO A 316 -8.84 24.00 18.33
N LYS A 317 -8.63 23.22 19.40
CA LYS A 317 -7.59 23.49 20.41
C LYS A 317 -6.20 23.59 19.76
N TYR A 318 -5.83 22.72 18.84
CA TYR A 318 -4.49 22.70 18.23
C TYR A 318 -4.34 23.52 16.96
N ALA A 319 -5.39 24.22 16.49
CA ALA A 319 -5.37 24.90 15.20
C ALA A 319 -4.15 25.81 14.99
N VAL A 320 -3.70 26.52 16.03
CA VAL A 320 -2.50 27.37 15.99
C VAL A 320 -1.23 26.55 15.81
N PHE A 321 -1.06 25.49 16.61
CA PHE A 321 0.09 24.58 16.51
C PHE A 321 0.15 23.97 15.11
N THR A 322 -0.98 23.45 14.63
CA THR A 322 -1.12 22.85 13.31
C THR A 322 -0.79 23.83 12.19
N ASP A 323 -1.35 25.04 12.25
CA ASP A 323 -1.14 26.07 11.22
C ASP A 323 0.32 26.53 11.17
N CYS A 324 0.99 26.69 12.33
CA CYS A 324 2.42 27.03 12.41
C CYS A 324 3.29 25.98 11.70
N ILE A 325 2.99 24.70 11.93
CA ILE A 325 3.75 23.62 11.29
C ILE A 325 3.45 23.58 9.80
N ARG A 326 2.18 23.62 9.38
CA ARG A 326 1.82 23.67 7.94
C ARG A 326 2.54 24.81 7.23
N TYR A 327 2.53 25.99 7.83
CA TYR A 327 3.20 27.16 7.29
C TYR A 327 4.71 26.94 7.11
N THR A 328 5.36 26.36 8.11
CA THR A 328 6.80 26.07 8.03
C THR A 328 7.10 24.93 7.05
N MET A 329 6.20 23.94 6.94
CA MET A 329 6.29 22.83 6.01
C MET A 329 6.20 23.29 4.56
N ASP A 330 5.28 24.21 4.24
CA ASP A 330 5.15 24.77 2.90
C ASP A 330 6.45 25.49 2.48
N ILE A 331 7.10 26.16 3.42
CA ILE A 331 8.42 26.79 3.21
C ILE A 331 9.49 25.72 2.97
N MET A 332 9.60 24.70 3.82
CA MET A 332 10.62 23.64 3.68
C MET A 332 10.45 22.81 2.41
N ASN A 333 9.21 22.50 2.03
CA ASN A 333 8.90 21.70 0.85
C ASN A 333 9.19 22.44 -0.45
N SER A 334 9.05 23.78 -0.46
CA SER A 334 9.38 24.61 -1.62
C SER A 334 10.88 24.58 -1.96
N ASN A 335 11.75 24.42 -0.96
CA ASN A 335 13.19 24.39 -1.14
C ASN A 335 13.86 23.50 -0.07
N PRO A 336 14.08 22.21 -0.36
CA PRO A 336 14.70 21.26 0.57
C PRO A 336 16.09 21.67 1.05
N LEU A 337 16.82 22.48 0.27
CA LEU A 337 18.16 22.97 0.64
C LEU A 337 18.14 23.93 1.85
N LEU A 338 16.98 24.49 2.17
CA LEU A 338 16.80 25.35 3.34
C LEU A 338 16.64 24.58 4.64
N ARG A 339 16.28 23.29 4.60
CA ARG A 339 15.90 22.52 5.79
C ARG A 339 16.93 22.66 6.91
N VAL A 340 18.20 22.34 6.62
CA VAL A 340 19.30 22.44 7.59
C VAL A 340 19.46 23.85 8.17
N GLN A 341 19.36 24.87 7.31
CA GLN A 341 19.52 26.27 7.72
C GLN A 341 18.33 26.74 8.57
N LEU A 342 17.13 26.32 8.20
CA LEU A 342 15.90 26.63 8.90
C LEU A 342 15.87 25.97 10.28
N LEU A 343 16.25 24.70 10.40
CA LEU A 343 16.33 24.00 11.69
C LEU A 343 17.33 24.68 12.63
N LYS A 344 18.53 25.01 12.14
CA LYS A 344 19.52 25.78 12.91
C LYS A 344 19.02 27.17 13.29
N GLY A 345 18.28 27.82 12.39
CA GLY A 345 17.62 29.10 12.64
C GLY A 345 16.58 29.00 13.75
N LEU A 346 15.66 28.03 13.64
CA LEU A 346 14.62 27.76 14.63
C LEU A 346 15.23 27.47 16.00
N LEU A 347 16.23 26.61 16.07
CA LEU A 347 16.97 26.32 17.32
C LEU A 347 17.56 27.57 17.96
N ARG A 348 18.20 28.44 17.17
CA ARG A 348 18.82 29.67 17.69
C ARG A 348 17.79 30.68 18.17
N MET A 349 16.70 30.82 17.43
CA MET A 349 15.72 31.89 17.61
C MET A 349 14.53 31.46 18.48
N LEU A 350 14.46 30.19 18.91
CA LEU A 350 13.41 29.67 19.79
C LEU A 350 13.25 30.49 21.09
N ARG A 351 14.36 31.08 21.59
CA ARG A 351 14.36 31.95 22.78
C ARG A 351 13.46 33.19 22.67
N HIS A 352 13.11 33.59 21.45
CA HIS A 352 12.26 34.75 21.20
C HIS A 352 10.77 34.41 21.10
N VAL A 353 10.41 33.14 21.11
CA VAL A 353 9.01 32.70 21.07
C VAL A 353 8.33 33.03 22.39
N ARG A 354 7.14 33.64 22.31
CA ARG A 354 6.29 34.07 23.42
C ARG A 354 5.15 33.09 23.67
N SER A 355 4.73 32.37 22.64
CA SER A 355 3.52 31.57 22.64
C SER A 355 3.80 30.07 22.83
N PRO A 356 3.13 29.38 23.78
CA PRO A 356 3.27 27.94 23.94
C PRO A 356 3.00 27.12 22.67
N PRO A 357 1.91 27.33 21.90
CA PRO A 357 1.67 26.54 20.68
C PRO A 357 2.68 26.81 19.56
N VAL A 358 3.16 28.05 19.42
CA VAL A 358 4.20 28.42 18.46
C VAL A 358 5.53 27.76 18.85
N CYS A 359 5.82 27.71 20.15
CA CYS A 359 6.98 27.06 20.71
C CYS A 359 6.94 25.55 20.50
N ALA A 360 5.82 24.91 20.86
CA ALA A 360 5.57 23.49 20.61
C ALA A 360 5.71 23.17 19.12
N ALA A 361 5.14 23.98 18.22
CA ALA A 361 5.27 23.80 16.77
C ALA A 361 6.73 23.85 16.31
N ALA A 362 7.50 24.82 16.78
CA ALA A 362 8.92 24.93 16.45
C ALA A 362 9.74 23.74 16.98
N VAL A 363 9.50 23.30 18.23
CA VAL A 363 10.13 22.11 18.81
C VAL A 363 9.78 20.87 18.00
N TRP A 364 8.52 20.72 17.60
CA TRP A 364 8.07 19.62 16.75
C TRP A 364 8.82 19.61 15.42
N ILE A 365 8.87 20.74 14.71
CA ILE A 365 9.59 20.87 13.43
C ILE A 365 11.05 20.46 13.60
N ILE A 366 11.72 20.94 14.65
CA ILE A 366 13.10 20.58 14.95
C ILE A 366 13.24 19.06 15.15
N SER A 367 12.42 18.48 16.03
CA SER A 367 12.50 17.06 16.37
C SER A 367 12.16 16.11 15.22
N VAL A 368 11.24 16.50 14.34
CA VAL A 368 10.81 15.67 13.20
C VAL A 368 11.81 15.73 12.06
N PHE A 369 12.31 16.92 11.71
CA PHE A 369 13.14 17.14 10.53
C PHE A 369 14.65 17.08 10.76
N SER A 370 15.11 16.97 12.01
CA SER A 370 16.48 16.54 12.30
C SER A 370 16.65 15.08 11.88
N GLU A 371 17.33 14.86 10.75
CA GLU A 371 17.55 13.53 10.15
C GLU A 371 19.00 13.05 10.32
N SER A 372 19.98 13.96 10.25
CA SER A 372 21.38 13.59 10.42
C SER A 372 21.72 13.40 11.91
N PRO A 373 22.64 12.48 12.26
CA PRO A 373 23.00 12.24 13.66
C PRO A 373 23.53 13.52 14.34
N VAL A 374 24.23 14.37 13.60
CA VAL A 374 24.72 15.66 14.09
C VAL A 374 23.56 16.61 14.39
N GLU A 375 22.55 16.71 13.52
CA GLU A 375 21.37 17.56 13.77
C GLU A 375 20.53 17.04 14.93
N VAL A 376 20.45 15.72 15.10
CA VAL A 376 19.74 15.09 16.23
C VAL A 376 20.46 15.41 17.54
N ASP A 377 21.78 15.22 17.61
CA ASP A 377 22.56 15.53 18.82
C ASP A 377 22.53 17.03 19.15
N ASP A 378 22.68 17.90 18.15
CA ASP A 378 22.58 19.35 18.30
C ASP A 378 21.19 19.75 18.81
N ALA A 379 20.12 19.14 18.26
CA ALA A 379 18.74 19.38 18.70
C ALA A 379 18.51 18.92 20.14
N ILE A 380 18.96 17.71 20.51
CA ILE A 380 18.85 17.20 21.88
C ILE A 380 19.58 18.13 22.85
N ALA A 381 20.82 18.52 22.54
CA ALA A 381 21.62 19.38 23.41
C ALA A 381 20.98 20.76 23.59
N ALA A 382 20.53 21.38 22.50
CA ALA A 382 19.92 22.69 22.53
C ALA A 382 18.55 22.69 23.23
N LEU A 383 17.66 21.76 22.89
CA LEU A 383 16.34 21.66 23.51
C LEU A 383 16.44 21.30 25.00
N SER A 384 17.30 20.35 25.36
CA SER A 384 17.53 20.01 26.78
C SER A 384 18.07 21.20 27.57
N CYS A 385 18.92 22.03 26.98
CA CYS A 385 19.45 23.22 27.65
C CYS A 385 18.38 24.33 27.77
N LEU A 386 17.59 24.56 26.73
CA LEU A 386 16.57 25.61 26.72
C LEU A 386 15.40 25.27 27.66
N PHE A 387 15.00 24.01 27.76
CA PHE A 387 13.83 23.60 28.54
C PHE A 387 14.18 22.94 29.88
N LYS A 388 15.45 22.97 30.30
CA LYS A 388 15.90 22.29 31.53
C LYS A 388 15.03 22.62 32.74
N ASP A 389 14.84 23.91 33.02
CA ASP A 389 14.10 24.36 34.20
C ASP A 389 12.61 23.97 34.13
N LEU A 390 12.02 23.96 32.93
CA LEU A 390 10.65 23.53 32.69
C LEU A 390 10.49 22.03 32.99
N LEU A 391 11.40 21.21 32.46
CA LEU A 391 11.38 19.76 32.61
C LEU A 391 11.67 19.32 34.05
N ASP A 392 12.65 19.95 34.70
CA ASP A 392 12.97 19.69 36.11
C ASP A 392 11.76 20.00 37.01
N ARG A 393 11.08 21.12 36.75
CA ARG A 393 9.85 21.48 37.47
C ARG A 393 8.73 20.47 37.23
N ARG A 394 8.44 20.11 35.97
CA ARG A 394 7.38 19.13 35.64
C ARG A 394 7.66 17.77 36.27
N LYS A 395 8.93 17.35 36.35
CA LYS A 395 9.34 16.12 37.03
C LYS A 395 9.02 16.15 38.52
N ILE A 396 9.27 17.28 39.19
CA ILE A 396 8.93 17.46 40.61
C ILE A 396 7.40 17.45 40.78
N GLU A 397 6.66 18.13 39.91
CA GLU A 397 5.19 18.15 39.94
C GLU A 397 4.59 16.74 39.79
N LYS A 398 5.07 15.93 38.83
CA LYS A 398 4.66 14.53 38.65
C LYS A 398 4.96 13.66 39.88
N GLN A 399 6.07 13.92 40.58
CA GLN A 399 6.41 13.20 41.82
C GLN A 399 5.50 13.55 42.99
N ILE A 400 5.03 14.80 43.07
CA ILE A 400 4.14 15.26 44.14
C ILE A 400 2.71 14.78 43.89
N LEU A 401 2.22 14.90 42.66
CA LEU A 401 0.80 14.68 42.32
C LEU A 401 0.47 13.21 41.99
N GLY A 402 1.48 12.39 41.70
CA GLY A 402 1.30 11.04 41.17
C GLY A 402 1.15 11.03 39.65
N SER A 403 1.54 9.92 39.01
CA SER A 403 1.69 9.78 37.55
C SER A 403 0.37 9.83 36.74
N GLU A 404 -0.79 10.07 37.36
CA GLU A 404 -2.10 9.76 36.76
C GLU A 404 -2.84 10.95 36.11
N MET A 405 -2.18 12.09 35.86
CA MET A 405 -2.79 13.09 34.99
C MET A 405 -2.44 12.82 33.53
N GLU A 406 -3.36 12.13 32.84
CA GLU A 406 -3.57 12.33 31.40
C GLU A 406 -4.13 13.75 31.21
N ASP A 407 -3.26 14.77 31.32
CA ASP A 407 -3.65 16.14 31.00
C ASP A 407 -3.83 16.22 29.48
N GLU A 408 -5.06 15.99 29.02
CA GLU A 408 -5.44 16.23 27.64
C GLU A 408 -5.18 17.72 27.32
N TYR A 409 -4.28 17.98 26.37
CA TYR A 409 -3.75 19.31 26.07
C TYR A 409 -4.86 20.29 25.64
N VAL A 410 -5.32 21.16 26.53
CA VAL A 410 -6.27 22.26 26.23
C VAL A 410 -5.47 23.54 25.98
N LEU A 411 -5.25 23.87 24.71
CA LEU A 411 -4.71 25.20 24.36
C LEU A 411 -5.72 26.29 24.68
N PRO A 412 -5.28 27.44 25.24
CA PRO A 412 -6.14 28.60 25.41
C PRO A 412 -6.67 29.07 24.05
N THR A 413 -7.90 28.68 23.71
CA THR A 413 -8.56 29.07 22.46
C THR A 413 -8.78 30.59 22.39
N GLU A 414 -8.92 31.22 23.56
CA GLU A 414 -9.27 32.63 23.71
C GLU A 414 -8.17 33.59 23.24
N TYR A 415 -6.89 33.23 23.33
CA TYR A 415 -5.80 34.16 22.98
C TYR A 415 -5.56 34.28 21.46
N TYR A 416 -5.95 33.27 20.67
CA TYR A 416 -5.66 33.22 19.22
C TYR A 416 -6.89 33.34 18.31
N GLY A 417 -8.06 33.66 18.85
CA GLY A 417 -9.22 34.06 18.05
C GLY A 417 -9.83 32.94 17.20
N VAL A 418 -9.66 31.67 17.60
CA VAL A 418 -10.36 30.53 16.97
C VAL A 418 -11.79 30.47 17.52
N THR A 419 -12.58 31.53 17.31
CA THR A 419 -14.03 31.37 17.37
C THR A 419 -14.46 30.85 16.01
N THR A 420 -14.97 29.62 15.97
CA THR A 420 -15.71 29.06 14.83
C THR A 420 -17.05 29.78 14.66
N ALA A 421 -17.05 31.11 14.71
CA ALA A 421 -18.20 31.91 14.40
C ALA A 421 -18.22 32.13 12.89
N ARG A 422 -19.02 31.31 12.19
CA ARG A 422 -19.60 31.64 10.89
C ARG A 422 -20.40 32.94 11.08
N GLY A 423 -19.70 34.07 11.07
CA GLY A 423 -20.21 35.39 11.35
C GLY A 423 -19.68 36.34 10.28
N ALA A 424 -20.63 36.92 9.55
CA ALA A 424 -20.53 37.92 8.51
C ALA A 424 -19.27 38.82 8.50
N GLN A 425 -18.72 38.97 7.30
CA GLN A 425 -18.27 40.25 6.72
C GLN A 425 -17.20 41.05 7.50
N GLY A 426 -15.96 41.04 6.98
CA GLY A 426 -15.31 42.32 6.67
C GLY A 426 -13.98 42.68 7.32
N GLU A 427 -13.47 41.99 8.32
CA GLU A 427 -12.16 42.36 8.89
C GLU A 427 -11.21 41.17 8.83
N ARG A 428 -10.11 41.34 8.09
CA ARG A 428 -8.96 40.42 8.13
C ARG A 428 -8.36 40.51 9.54
N GLN A 429 -8.94 39.82 10.52
CA GLN A 429 -8.34 39.65 11.83
C GLN A 429 -6.95 39.03 11.60
N GLN A 430 -5.90 39.81 11.83
CA GLN A 430 -4.52 39.34 11.74
C GLN A 430 -4.37 38.23 12.78
N ARG A 431 -4.05 37.01 12.33
CA ARG A 431 -3.83 35.86 13.20
C ARG A 431 -2.58 36.13 14.04
N PRO A 432 -2.65 36.30 15.38
CA PRO A 432 -1.48 36.73 16.17
C PRO A 432 -0.29 35.76 16.09
N TRP A 433 -0.58 34.46 16.01
CA TRP A 433 0.47 33.44 15.81
C TRP A 433 1.21 33.59 14.49
N LEU A 434 0.54 34.07 13.44
CA LEU A 434 1.15 34.25 12.11
C LEU A 434 2.15 35.40 12.15
N VAL A 435 1.83 36.48 12.89
CA VAL A 435 2.76 37.60 13.10
C VAL A 435 4.00 37.14 13.88
N GLU A 436 3.80 36.31 14.90
CA GLU A 436 4.91 35.76 15.69
C GLU A 436 5.79 34.79 14.87
N MET A 437 5.17 33.92 14.08
CA MET A 437 5.87 33.04 13.13
C MET A 437 6.58 33.84 12.04
N ASP A 438 5.97 34.89 11.51
CA ASP A 438 6.60 35.76 10.51
C ASP A 438 7.79 36.53 11.10
N GLU A 439 7.69 37.00 12.34
CA GLU A 439 8.82 37.58 13.06
C GLU A 439 9.95 36.55 13.20
N LEU A 440 9.62 35.32 13.63
CA LEU A 440 10.61 34.25 13.79
C LEU A 440 11.30 33.90 12.46
N LEU A 441 10.53 33.70 11.40
CA LEU A 441 11.02 33.21 10.10
C LEU A 441 11.70 34.32 9.29
N PHE A 442 11.04 35.45 9.08
CA PHE A 442 11.53 36.49 8.17
C PHE A 442 12.43 37.51 8.87
N VAL A 443 12.13 37.88 10.12
CA VAL A 443 12.91 38.91 10.83
C VAL A 443 14.10 38.30 11.57
N ARG A 444 13.87 37.22 12.33
CA ARG A 444 14.87 36.63 13.22
C ARG A 444 15.79 35.65 12.50
N ILE A 445 15.24 34.77 11.66
CA ILE A 445 16.03 33.82 10.86
C ILE A 445 16.55 34.47 9.56
N GLY A 446 15.84 35.48 9.05
CA GLY A 446 16.21 36.18 7.81
C GLY A 446 15.79 35.41 6.54
N LEU A 447 14.68 34.68 6.62
CA LEU A 447 14.04 34.08 5.45
C LEU A 447 13.55 35.19 4.51
N THR A 448 13.73 35.00 3.21
CA THR A 448 13.30 35.93 2.17
C THR A 448 12.55 35.15 1.10
N ARG A 449 11.51 35.77 0.52
CA ARG A 449 10.74 35.17 -0.57
C ARG A 449 11.32 35.63 -1.91
N GLN A 450 11.72 34.69 -2.74
CA GLN A 450 12.26 34.92 -4.08
C GLN A 450 11.14 35.20 -5.10
N ALA A 451 11.51 35.69 -6.27
CA ALA A 451 10.57 36.10 -7.33
C ALA A 451 9.79 34.92 -7.94
N ASP A 452 10.35 33.71 -7.93
CA ASP A 452 9.70 32.48 -8.37
C ASP A 452 8.71 31.91 -7.33
N GLY A 453 8.60 32.56 -6.16
CA GLY A 453 7.78 32.11 -5.04
C GLY A 453 8.49 31.19 -4.06
N SER A 454 9.72 30.76 -4.35
CA SER A 454 10.56 29.98 -3.44
C SER A 454 11.09 30.84 -2.28
N TYR A 455 11.70 30.20 -1.29
CA TYR A 455 12.33 30.88 -0.16
C TYR A 455 13.87 30.73 -0.21
N ASP A 456 14.58 31.68 0.39
CA ASP A 456 16.02 31.60 0.66
C ASP A 456 16.38 32.35 1.94
N ILE A 457 17.48 31.96 2.58
CA ILE A 457 17.98 32.58 3.81
C ILE A 457 19.17 33.46 3.45
N ALA A 458 19.12 34.73 3.85
CA ALA A 458 20.12 35.72 3.47
C ALA A 458 21.55 35.31 3.87
N SER A 459 22.55 35.61 3.04
CA SER A 459 23.96 35.22 3.29
C SER A 459 24.55 35.79 4.58
N SER A 460 23.98 36.86 5.14
CA SER A 460 24.41 37.40 6.44
C SER A 460 24.10 36.44 7.59
N SER A 461 22.98 35.70 7.54
CA SER A 461 22.68 34.65 8.53
C SER A 461 23.44 33.34 8.25
N LYS A 462 23.95 33.15 7.02
CA LYS A 462 24.87 32.04 6.69
C LYS A 462 26.22 32.17 7.42
N GLN A 463 26.75 33.37 7.68
CA GLN A 463 28.04 33.52 8.38
C GLN A 463 27.98 33.10 9.86
N SER A 464 26.84 33.28 10.53
CA SER A 464 26.62 32.72 11.87
C SER A 464 26.54 31.18 11.87
N SER A 465 26.40 30.53 10.70
CA SER A 465 26.28 29.07 10.57
C SER A 465 27.62 28.34 10.33
N SER A 466 28.63 29.01 9.78
CA SER A 466 29.92 28.38 9.45
C SER A 466 30.99 28.50 10.54
N SER A 467 30.93 29.56 11.36
CA SER A 467 31.98 29.83 12.36
C SER A 467 31.83 29.06 13.68
N ALA A 468 30.74 28.32 13.88
CA ALA A 468 30.43 27.62 15.13
C ALA A 468 30.90 26.15 15.14
N ARG A 469 32.02 25.80 14.49
CA ARG A 469 32.55 24.42 14.46
C ARG A 469 33.35 24.01 15.70
N HIS A 470 33.42 24.82 16.75
CA HIS A 470 34.08 24.43 18.00
C HIS A 470 33.28 24.87 19.22
N ALA A 471 32.60 23.92 19.85
CA ALA A 471 32.41 23.80 21.30
C ALA A 471 31.75 24.98 22.07
N ASP A 472 30.85 25.75 21.45
CA ASP A 472 30.00 26.63 22.25
C ASP A 472 28.84 25.82 22.84
N ARG A 473 28.85 25.76 24.18
CA ARG A 473 27.77 25.28 25.02
C ARG A 473 26.41 25.72 24.43
N PRO A 474 25.41 24.84 24.35
CA PRO A 474 24.08 25.24 23.87
C PRO A 474 23.60 26.46 24.66
N PRO A 475 22.96 27.43 24.00
CA PRO A 475 22.64 28.71 24.62
C PRO A 475 21.69 28.50 25.79
N SER A 476 22.11 28.93 26.99
CA SER A 476 21.24 29.02 28.16
C SER A 476 20.25 30.16 28.00
N LEU A 477 19.05 30.01 28.55
CA LEU A 477 18.06 31.08 28.60
C LEU A 477 18.54 32.22 29.51
N GLU A 478 18.44 33.46 29.03
CA GLU A 478 18.60 34.65 29.86
C GLU A 478 17.24 35.07 30.44
N LEU A 479 17.23 35.71 31.61
CA LEU A 479 15.98 36.14 32.27
C LEU A 479 15.15 37.12 31.40
N THR A 480 15.79 37.77 30.43
CA THR A 480 15.16 38.70 29.48
C THR A 480 14.54 38.03 28.26
N ASP A 481 14.77 36.73 28.05
CA ASP A 481 14.24 36.01 26.88
C ASP A 481 12.74 35.71 27.03
N ASN A 482 11.98 35.84 25.95
CA ASN A 482 10.54 35.52 25.93
C ASN A 482 10.28 34.06 26.32
N LEU A 483 11.15 33.15 25.87
CA LEU A 483 11.08 31.74 26.22
C LEU A 483 11.38 31.50 27.70
N ALA A 484 12.19 32.34 28.36
CA ALA A 484 12.38 32.25 29.80
C ALA A 484 11.07 32.53 30.54
N PHE A 485 10.32 33.57 30.17
CA PHE A 485 8.99 33.81 30.75
C PHE A 485 8.03 32.64 30.52
N LEU A 486 8.04 32.05 29.31
CA LEU A 486 7.25 30.87 28.99
C LEU A 486 7.62 29.67 29.86
N VAL A 487 8.91 29.38 30.00
CA VAL A 487 9.44 28.29 30.83
C VAL A 487 9.10 28.49 32.30
N HIS A 488 9.21 29.72 32.80
CA HIS A 488 8.92 30.05 34.20
C HIS A 488 7.42 30.05 34.50
N SER A 489 6.56 30.19 33.49
CA SER A 489 5.10 30.07 33.65
C SER A 489 4.70 28.67 34.14
N GLY A 490 5.53 27.64 33.89
CA GLY A 490 5.27 26.28 34.33
C GLY A 490 4.16 25.60 33.52
N ASP A 491 4.07 25.88 32.22
CA ASP A 491 3.14 25.21 31.31
C ASP A 491 3.43 23.69 31.28
N SER A 492 2.62 22.94 32.04
CA SER A 492 2.71 21.49 32.21
C SER A 492 2.65 20.73 30.90
N LEU A 493 1.80 21.24 30.01
CA LEU A 493 1.47 20.66 28.73
C LEU A 493 2.62 20.85 27.73
N LEU A 494 3.20 22.06 27.69
CA LEU A 494 4.42 22.29 26.93
C LEU A 494 5.58 21.45 27.47
N ALA A 495 5.69 21.29 28.80
CA ALA A 495 6.73 20.48 29.42
C ALA A 495 6.64 19.01 29.00
N ASP A 496 5.44 18.44 29.05
CA ASP A 496 5.19 17.05 28.63
C ASP A 496 5.46 16.88 27.13
N PHE A 497 4.96 17.81 26.31
CA PHE A 497 5.20 17.79 24.87
C PHE A 497 6.69 17.84 24.52
N VAL A 498 7.46 18.75 25.14
CA VAL A 498 8.91 18.83 24.93
C VAL A 498 9.61 17.56 25.41
N GLN A 499 9.18 16.99 26.53
CA GLN A 499 9.71 15.72 27.04
C GLN A 499 9.49 14.56 26.05
N ASP A 500 8.31 14.49 25.45
CA ASP A 500 7.98 13.47 24.45
C ASP A 500 8.82 13.65 23.19
N MET A 501 8.92 14.87 22.64
CA MET A 501 9.75 15.13 21.45
C MET A 501 11.24 14.88 21.72
N LEU A 502 11.74 15.18 22.92
CA LEU A 502 13.10 14.83 23.33
C LEU A 502 13.30 13.31 23.40
N SER A 503 12.32 12.58 23.91
CA SER A 503 12.38 11.12 23.98
C SER A 503 12.42 10.50 22.57
N GLU A 504 11.60 11.02 21.65
CA GLU A 504 11.66 10.61 20.23
C GLU A 504 13.01 10.91 19.59
N LEU A 505 13.59 12.09 19.84
CA LEU A 505 14.93 12.44 19.36
C LEU A 505 16.01 11.50 19.92
N VAL A 506 15.93 11.12 21.20
CA VAL A 506 16.87 10.16 21.81
C VAL A 506 16.75 8.78 21.16
N VAL A 507 15.53 8.31 20.89
CA VAL A 507 15.30 7.05 20.15
C VAL A 507 15.88 7.14 18.73
N LYS A 508 15.69 8.28 18.04
CA LYS A 508 16.31 8.52 16.73
C LYS A 508 17.84 8.47 16.81
N ALA A 509 18.45 9.12 17.79
CA ALA A 509 19.90 9.10 17.98
C ALA A 509 20.44 7.67 18.16
N GLN A 510 19.74 6.85 18.97
CA GLN A 510 20.08 5.44 19.16
C GLN A 510 19.99 4.65 17.86
N SER A 511 18.91 4.83 17.09
CA SER A 511 18.74 4.15 15.80
C SER A 511 19.81 4.51 14.77
N CYS A 512 20.28 5.77 14.77
CA CYS A 512 21.40 6.19 13.92
C CYS A 512 22.71 5.49 14.32
N SER A 513 22.94 5.28 15.62
CA SER A 513 24.15 4.62 16.12
C SER A 513 24.22 3.11 15.82
N GLU A 514 23.07 2.42 15.72
CA GLU A 514 23.02 0.99 15.35
C GLU A 514 23.21 0.75 13.84
N SER A 515 23.01 1.78 13.01
CA SER A 515 23.15 1.70 11.55
C SER A 515 24.57 1.93 11.03
N VAL A 516 25.51 2.31 11.90
CA VAL A 516 26.94 2.51 11.60
C VAL A 516 27.74 1.32 12.10
#